data_AF-A0A1E3PM38-F1
#
_entry.id   AF-A0A1E3PM38-F1
#
_cell.length_a   1.000
_cell.length_b   1.000
_cell.length_c   1.000
_cell.angle_alpha   90.00
_cell.angle_beta   90.00
_cell.angle_gamma   90.00
#
_symmetry.space_group_name_H-M   'P 1'
#
loop_
_entity.id
_entity.type
_entity.pdbx_description
1 polymer ?
#
loop_
_entity_poly.entity_id
_entity_poly.type
_entity_poly.pdbx_seq_one_letter_code
_entity_poly.pdbx_strand_id
1 'polypeptide(L)'
;MDTSLLTPKQKRANHIASEQRRRQAIREAFDLITGVVPNLDQRESRSEAIVLTRTVDYLLKLAKENEQLVDALSSASEDQENTGEPKSLQDAHIKL
;
A
#
# COMPACT_ATOMS: atom_id res chain seq x y z
N MET A 1 24.45 -34.82 -21.06
CA MET A 1 24.07 -33.83 -22.09
C MET A 1 24.46 -32.47 -21.54
N ASP A 2 25.54 -31.92 -22.07
CA ASP A 2 26.30 -30.81 -21.49
C ASP A 2 25.58 -29.46 -21.76
N THR A 3 24.95 -28.87 -20.74
CA THR A 3 24.12 -27.65 -20.87
C THR A 3 24.94 -26.36 -20.90
N SER A 4 26.23 -26.40 -21.27
CA SER A 4 27.20 -25.39 -20.81
C SER A 4 27.81 -24.45 -21.87
N LEU A 5 27.78 -24.74 -23.18
CA LEU A 5 28.52 -23.91 -24.15
C LEU A 5 27.65 -22.99 -25.01
N LEU A 6 26.97 -22.04 -24.35
CA LEU A 6 26.58 -20.81 -25.05
C LEU A 6 27.86 -20.10 -25.51
N THR A 7 27.97 -19.84 -26.82
CA THR A 7 29.08 -19.08 -27.39
C THR A 7 29.18 -17.70 -26.73
N PRO A 8 30.36 -17.06 -26.70
CA PRO A 8 30.50 -15.69 -26.17
C PRO A 8 29.51 -14.70 -26.78
N LYS A 9 29.23 -14.84 -28.09
CA LYS A 9 28.21 -14.05 -28.80
C LYS A 9 26.79 -14.30 -28.26
N GLN A 10 26.42 -15.56 -28.05
CA GLN A 10 25.13 -15.92 -27.46
C GLN A 10 24.99 -15.45 -26.01
N LYS A 11 26.04 -15.58 -25.18
CA LYS A 11 26.05 -15.06 -23.80
C LYS A 11 25.83 -13.55 -23.78
N ARG A 12 26.50 -12.81 -24.67
CA ARG A 12 26.33 -11.35 -24.79
C ARG A 12 24.91 -10.98 -25.23
N ALA A 13 24.37 -11.67 -26.24
CA ALA A 13 23.00 -11.44 -26.71
C ALA A 13 21.96 -11.72 -25.61
N ASN A 14 22.08 -12.83 -24.90
CA ASN A 14 21.20 -13.18 -23.78
C ASN A 14 21.30 -12.18 -22.63
N HIS A 15 22.50 -11.73 -22.29
CA HIS A 15 22.69 -10.70 -21.26
C HIS A 15 21.96 -9.40 -21.63
N ILE A 16 22.13 -8.92 -22.86
CA ILE A 16 21.44 -7.71 -23.34
C ILE A 16 19.92 -7.89 -23.31
N ALA A 17 19.41 -9.01 -23.81
CA ALA A 17 17.97 -9.29 -23.81
C ALA A 17 17.39 -9.43 -22.40
N SER A 18 18.13 -10.06 -21.47
CA SER A 18 17.74 -10.17 -20.07
C SER A 18 17.68 -8.81 -19.38
N GLU A 19 18.67 -7.95 -19.63
CA GLU A 19 18.72 -6.61 -19.07
C GLU A 19 17.64 -5.70 -19.67
N GLN A 20 17.35 -5.83 -20.96
CA GLN A 20 16.23 -5.13 -21.59
C GLN A 20 14.89 -5.52 -20.95
N ARG A 21 14.64 -6.82 -20.77
CA ARG A 21 13.44 -7.31 -20.08
C ARG A 21 13.36 -6.80 -18.64
N ARG A 22 14.47 -6.87 -17.90
CA ARG A 22 14.55 -6.34 -16.53
C ARG A 22 14.18 -4.85 -16.50
N ARG A 23 14.76 -4.04 -17.38
CA ARG A 23 14.47 -2.59 -17.45
C ARG A 23 13.04 -2.31 -17.88
N GLN A 24 12.48 -3.11 -18.77
CA GLN A 24 11.09 -2.97 -19.20
C GLN A 24 10.12 -3.25 -18.04
N ALA A 25 10.35 -4.33 -17.29
CA ALA A 25 9.54 -4.66 -16.11
C ALA A 25 9.61 -3.56 -15.03
N ILE A 26 10.78 -2.94 -14.82
CA ILE A 26 10.91 -1.80 -13.91
C ILE A 26 10.04 -0.63 -14.38
N ARG A 27 10.09 -0.26 -15.66
CA ARG A 27 9.28 0.84 -16.20
C ARG A 27 7.79 0.59 -16.04
N GLU A 28 7.34 -0.62 -16.36
CA GLU A 28 5.94 -1.01 -16.19
C GLU A 28 5.50 -0.89 -14.72
N ALA A 29 6.35 -1.25 -13.76
CA ALA A 29 6.07 -1.04 -12.35
C ALA A 29 5.93 0.45 -11.98
N PHE A 30 6.79 1.33 -12.53
CA PHE A 30 6.66 2.78 -12.34
C PHE A 30 5.38 3.34 -12.96
N ASP A 31 5.00 2.87 -14.15
CA ASP A 31 3.75 3.26 -14.80
C ASP A 31 2.55 2.87 -13.93
N LEU A 32 2.54 1.65 -13.35
CA LEU A 32 1.51 1.21 -12.41
C LEU A 32 1.43 2.11 -11.17
N ILE A 33 2.58 2.48 -10.59
CA ILE A 33 2.62 3.38 -9.42
C ILE A 33 1.99 4.74 -9.76
N THR A 34 2.33 5.33 -10.92
CA THR A 34 1.72 6.60 -11.33
C THR A 34 0.22 6.49 -11.60
N GLY A 35 -0.30 5.30 -11.89
CA GLY A 35 -1.74 5.08 -12.06
C GLY A 35 -2.54 5.04 -10.76
N VAL A 36 -1.90 4.76 -9.62
CA VAL A 36 -2.60 4.58 -8.33
C VAL A 36 -2.34 5.71 -7.32
N VAL A 37 -1.19 6.38 -7.42
CA VAL A 37 -0.83 7.47 -6.51
C VAL A 37 -1.47 8.78 -7.01
N PRO A 38 -2.30 9.46 -6.19
CA PRO A 38 -2.92 10.72 -6.59
C PRO A 38 -1.87 11.79 -6.89
N ASN A 39 -2.15 12.64 -7.88
CA ASN A 39 -1.27 13.72 -8.33
C ASN A 39 0.10 13.24 -8.85
N LEU A 40 0.18 12.00 -9.34
CA LEU A 40 1.23 11.56 -10.25
C LEU A 40 0.61 11.31 -11.62
N ASP A 41 1.11 12.01 -12.64
CA ASP A 41 0.71 11.76 -14.02
C ASP A 41 1.65 10.74 -14.68
N GLN A 42 1.17 10.03 -15.70
CA GLN A 42 2.01 9.16 -16.54
C GLN A 42 3.22 9.89 -17.17
N ARG A 43 3.17 11.23 -17.26
CA ARG A 43 4.29 12.06 -17.73
C ARG A 43 5.46 12.09 -16.73
N GLU A 44 5.18 11.89 -15.45
CA GLU A 44 6.16 11.88 -14.35
C GLU A 44 6.74 10.48 -14.10
N SER A 45 6.22 9.42 -14.72
CA SER A 45 6.70 8.01 -14.63
C SER A 45 8.20 7.84 -14.90
N ARG A 46 8.81 8.78 -15.64
CA ARG A 46 10.22 8.75 -16.00
C ARG A 46 11.16 9.33 -14.94
N SER A 47 10.61 10.01 -13.92
CA SER A 47 11.38 10.64 -12.85
C SER A 47 11.36 9.74 -11.61
N GLU A 48 12.26 8.76 -11.54
CA GLU A 48 12.31 7.77 -10.44
C GLU A 48 12.25 8.42 -9.04
N ALA A 49 13.05 9.46 -8.81
CA ALA A 49 13.10 10.16 -7.53
C ALA A 49 11.77 10.86 -7.17
N ILE A 50 11.05 11.41 -8.15
CA ILE A 50 9.78 12.10 -7.92
C ILE A 50 8.69 11.08 -7.59
N VAL A 51 8.60 10.01 -8.41
CA VAL A 51 7.62 8.95 -8.21
C VAL A 51 7.79 8.32 -6.84
N LEU A 52 9.01 7.93 -6.47
CA LEU A 52 9.27 7.30 -5.18
C LEU A 52 8.97 8.23 -4.01
N THR A 53 9.42 9.49 -4.06
CA THR A 53 9.17 10.46 -2.98
C THR A 53 7.67 10.66 -2.75
N ARG A 54 6.91 10.97 -3.81
CA ARG A 54 5.47 11.17 -3.69
C ARG A 54 4.72 9.92 -3.27
N THR A 55 5.19 8.75 -3.71
CA THR A 55 4.60 7.47 -3.27
C THR A 55 4.77 7.29 -1.78
N VAL A 56 5.96 7.56 -1.23
CA VAL A 56 6.22 7.49 0.22
C VAL A 56 5.33 8.47 0.98
N ASP A 57 5.24 9.72 0.52
CA ASP A 57 4.39 10.75 1.15
C ASP A 57 2.92 10.30 1.19
N TYR A 58 2.44 9.69 0.09
CA TYR A 58 1.08 9.18 0.02
C TYR A 58 0.83 7.99 0.94
N LEU A 59 1.77 7.05 1.03
CA LEU A 59 1.68 5.92 1.96
C LEU A 59 1.63 6.38 3.42
N LEU A 60 2.45 7.36 3.79
CA LEU A 60 2.44 7.93 5.15
C LEU A 60 1.11 8.63 5.45
N LYS A 61 0.55 9.35 4.46
CA LYS A 61 -0.78 9.96 4.58
C LYS A 61 -1.86 8.91 4.81
N LEU A 62 -1.89 7.84 4.00
CA LEU A 62 -2.86 6.75 4.13
C LEU A 62 -2.77 6.04 5.48
N ALA A 63 -1.55 5.80 5.97
CA ALA A 63 -1.34 5.18 7.28
C ALA A 63 -1.93 6.04 8.41
N LYS A 64 -1.71 7.36 8.37
CA LYS A 64 -2.28 8.30 9.32
C LYS A 64 -3.80 8.39 9.24
N GLU A 65 -4.35 8.45 8.03
CA GLU A 65 -5.81 8.44 7.83
C GLU A 65 -6.44 7.16 8.37
N ASN A 66 -5.78 6.01 8.19
CA ASN A 66 -6.25 4.74 8.72
C ASN A 66 -6.23 4.72 10.26
N GLU A 67 -5.17 5.21 10.90
CA GLU A 67 -5.09 5.36 12.36
C GLU A 67 -6.25 6.23 12.89
N GLN A 68 -6.49 7.39 12.26
CA GLN A 68 -7.58 8.29 12.65
C GLN A 68 -8.96 7.65 12.51
N LEU A 69 -9.18 6.85 11.45
CA LEU A 69 -10.44 6.13 11.25
C LEU A 69 -10.63 5.03 12.30
N VAL A 70 -9.57 4.31 12.65
CA VAL A 70 -9.60 3.29 13.70
C VAL A 70 -9.89 3.91 15.06
N ASP A 71 -9.26 5.05 15.38
CA ASP A 71 -9.51 5.79 16.62
C ASP A 71 -10.96 6.28 16.70
N ALA A 72 -11.47 6.85 15.60
CA ALA A 72 -12.85 7.33 15.52
C ALA A 72 -13.89 6.20 15.65
N LEU A 73 -13.59 5.01 15.11
CA LEU A 73 -14.44 3.84 15.30
C LEU A 73 -14.41 3.33 16.74
N SER A 74 -13.23 3.34 17.37
CA SER A 74 -13.07 2.90 18.76
C SER A 74 -13.86 3.81 19.70
N SER A 75 -13.71 5.13 19.58
CA SER A 75 -14.48 6.08 20.41
C SER A 75 -15.99 6.01 20.15
N ALA A 76 -16.42 5.89 18.88
CA ALA A 76 -17.83 5.74 18.54
C ALA A 76 -18.44 4.42 19.07
N SER A 77 -17.64 3.36 19.21
CA SER A 77 -18.08 2.09 19.82
C SER A 77 -18.17 2.15 21.35
N GLU A 78 -17.30 2.93 22.00
CA GLU A 78 -17.34 3.18 23.45
C GLU A 78 -18.60 3.98 23.86
N ASP A 79 -19.04 4.91 23.01
CA ASP A 79 -20.29 5.67 23.22
C ASP A 79 -21.55 4.79 23.15
N GLN A 80 -21.50 3.65 22.44
CA GLN A 80 -22.62 2.71 22.37
C GLN A 80 -22.74 1.83 23.63
N GLU A 81 -21.63 1.53 24.33
CA GLU A 81 -21.67 0.79 25.61
C GLU A 81 -22.14 1.64 26.81
N ASN A 82 -22.15 2.97 26.68
CA ASN A 82 -22.62 3.89 27.73
C ASN A 82 -24.09 4.34 27.55
N THR A 83 -24.82 3.78 26.58
CA THR A 83 -26.28 3.96 26.50
C THR A 83 -27.03 3.04 27.46
N GLY A 84 -26.86 3.31 28.76
CA GLY A 84 -27.95 3.38 29.75
C GLY A 84 -28.97 2.25 29.87
N GLU A 85 -28.70 1.02 29.46
CA GLU A 85 -29.57 -0.11 29.83
C GLU A 85 -29.12 -0.72 31.16
N PRO A 86 -29.98 -0.74 32.21
CA PRO A 86 -29.64 -1.38 33.47
C PRO A 86 -29.41 -2.87 33.22
N LYS A 87 -28.19 -3.34 33.55
CA LYS A 87 -27.75 -4.74 33.33
C LYS A 87 -28.46 -5.77 34.23
N SER A 88 -29.42 -5.37 35.07
CA SER A 88 -30.34 -6.32 35.70
C SER A 88 -31.61 -5.64 36.26
N LEU A 89 -32.73 -6.38 36.24
CA LEU A 89 -34.01 -6.00 36.88
C LEU A 89 -33.97 -5.99 38.42
N GLN A 90 -32.80 -6.22 39.05
CA GLN A 90 -32.68 -6.30 40.51
C GLN A 90 -32.47 -4.94 41.18
N ASP A 91 -32.01 -3.93 40.44
CA ASP A 91 -31.75 -2.59 40.99
C ASP A 91 -33.03 -1.72 41.14
N ALA A 92 -34.20 -2.26 40.75
CA ALA A 92 -35.49 -1.56 40.83
C ALA A 92 -36.27 -1.79 42.14
N HIS A 93 -35.71 -2.50 43.14
CA HIS A 93 -36.45 -2.81 44.36
C HIS A 93 -36.25 -1.79 45.51
N ILE A 94 -37.12 -0.77 45.46
CA ILE A 94 -37.96 -0.24 46.56
C ILE A 94 -37.26 0.11 47.88
N LYS A 95 -37.18 1.42 48.12
CA LYS A 95 -37.02 2.06 49.42
C LYS A 95 -38.37 2.00 50.16
N LEU A 96 -38.40 1.36 51.34
CA LEU A 96 -39.37 1.62 52.40
C LEU A 96 -38.60 1.73 53.73
#